data_AF-A0A3B8WEW8-F1
#
_entry.id   AF-A0A3B8WEW8-F1
#
_cell.length_a   1.000
_cell.length_b   1.000
_cell.length_c   1.000
_cell.angle_alpha   90.00
_cell.angle_beta   90.00
_cell.angle_gamma   90.00
#
_symmetry.space_group_name_H-M   'P 1'
#
loop_
_entity.id
_entity.type
_entity.pdbx_description
1 polymer ?
#
loop_
_entity_poly.entity_id
_entity_poly.type
_entity_poly.pdbx_seq_one_letter_code
_entity_poly.pdbx_strand_id
1 'polypeptide(L)'
;MKQLSVIAFIISFAGNLCAQNTITTDGNWNNPAIWTSGNVADNISEDVFLNNNVDVNIGSPDSFTVGNVSSGSNTSILISSGATLTLGSPGNPRNFTSNINMSIFVAGNLIIYGNVNVNDNLIISITGAGTVTIIGNLVMSNNASITVNGNLTIGGNFVGGTNTLVSVNGTVNVAGSTTLGTGSSLSGTGSFVTGGPCVGPPAFCSNPILPVELIFFKAMASGSQNLIRWATATEFQSDYYAIEKSFDGLTFFEIVRKQAKGESKTVTAYEHVDSEINGNRQYYRLRMVDLDGTFAFSDVTLVSRNPQHAEVAISPNPARQGEFVNIEIQQTEAPAVIFVRDLLGRQVVRLETKETRVQLPVEWSPGVYLISVFTGGHQTISRLLVP
;
A
#
# COMPACT_ATOMS: atom_id res chain seq x y z
N MET A 1 7.86 53.46 55.39
CA MET A 1 8.01 52.04 55.02
C MET A 1 6.65 51.49 54.64
N LYS A 2 6.38 51.32 53.35
CA LYS A 2 5.16 50.67 52.84
C LYS A 2 5.52 49.23 52.48
N GLN A 3 4.93 48.24 53.14
CA GLN A 3 5.08 46.83 52.78
C GLN A 3 4.21 46.54 51.54
N LEU A 4 4.84 46.14 50.44
CA LEU A 4 4.16 45.49 49.32
C LEU A 4 4.00 44.00 49.68
N SER A 5 2.75 43.53 49.75
CA SER A 5 2.45 42.10 49.75
C SER A 5 2.34 41.63 48.30
N VAL A 6 3.26 40.78 47.87
CA VAL A 6 3.20 40.09 46.57
C VAL A 6 2.43 38.79 46.78
N ILE A 7 1.22 38.70 46.22
CA ILE A 7 0.45 37.47 46.15
C ILE A 7 0.98 36.70 44.92
N ALA A 8 1.69 35.60 45.16
CA ALA A 8 2.11 34.68 44.11
C ALA A 8 0.95 33.75 43.76
N PHE A 9 0.39 33.90 42.56
CA PHE A 9 -0.55 32.93 41.98
C PHE A 9 0.26 31.75 41.45
N ILE A 10 0.24 30.63 42.17
CA ILE A 10 0.76 29.35 41.66
C ILE A 10 -0.32 28.79 40.72
N ILE A 11 -0.13 28.97 39.41
CA ILE A 11 -0.91 28.27 38.39
C ILE A 11 -0.25 26.90 38.23
N SER A 12 -0.79 25.87 38.89
CA SER A 12 -0.38 24.49 38.63
C SER A 12 -1.01 24.04 37.31
N PHE A 13 -0.22 23.98 36.23
CA PHE A 13 -0.58 23.14 35.08
C PHE A 13 -0.43 21.68 35.50
N ALA A 14 -1.52 21.07 35.96
CA ALA A 14 -1.65 19.62 35.99
C ALA A 14 -1.82 19.14 34.54
N GLY A 15 -0.72 19.11 33.78
CA GLY A 15 -0.67 18.20 32.66
C GLY A 15 -0.81 16.79 33.24
N ASN A 16 -1.80 16.04 32.76
CA ASN A 16 -1.92 14.61 33.10
C ASN A 16 -0.62 13.92 32.66
N LEU A 17 0.35 13.81 33.58
CA LEU A 17 1.52 12.96 33.41
C LEU A 17 0.98 11.54 33.25
N CYS A 18 1.12 10.99 32.04
CA CYS A 18 0.89 9.57 31.81
C CYS A 18 1.80 8.79 32.79
N ALA A 19 1.28 7.69 33.34
CA ALA A 19 2.10 6.84 34.18
C ALA A 19 3.25 6.31 33.32
N GLN A 20 4.50 6.53 33.76
CA GLN A 20 5.68 6.02 33.05
C GLN A 20 6.12 4.73 33.72
N ASN A 21 6.12 3.64 32.96
CA ASN A 21 6.65 2.35 33.39
C ASN A 21 8.08 2.21 32.89
N THR A 22 9.02 1.90 33.78
CA THR A 22 10.44 1.73 33.42
C THR A 22 10.79 0.24 33.36
N ILE A 23 11.38 -0.19 32.25
CA ILE A 23 11.96 -1.53 32.09
C ILE A 23 13.43 -1.46 32.49
N THR A 24 13.83 -2.30 33.45
CA THR A 24 15.18 -2.26 34.05
C THR A 24 16.07 -3.46 33.74
N THR A 25 15.49 -4.54 33.21
CA THR A 25 16.21 -5.77 32.86
C THR A 25 15.72 -6.29 31.52
N ASP A 26 16.56 -7.07 30.86
CA ASP A 26 16.21 -7.75 29.61
C ASP A 26 15.04 -8.73 29.80
N GLY A 27 14.31 -8.99 28.72
CA GLY A 27 13.30 -10.04 28.70
C GLY A 27 12.11 -9.76 27.81
N ASN A 28 11.01 -10.46 28.08
CA ASN A 28 9.76 -10.28 27.36
C ASN A 28 8.99 -9.07 27.91
N TRP A 29 8.50 -8.20 27.02
CA TRP A 29 7.66 -7.04 27.33
C TRP A 29 6.46 -7.40 28.23
N ASN A 30 5.89 -8.60 28.06
CA ASN A 30 4.75 -9.11 28.82
C ASN A 30 5.09 -9.57 30.26
N ASN A 31 6.34 -9.44 30.70
CA ASN A 31 6.73 -9.86 32.05
C ASN A 31 6.59 -8.69 33.04
N PRO A 32 5.58 -8.63 33.92
CA PRO A 32 5.44 -7.53 34.88
C PRO A 32 6.67 -7.35 35.79
N ALA A 33 7.47 -8.40 36.02
CA ALA A 33 8.61 -8.33 36.93
C ALA A 33 9.78 -7.46 36.45
N ILE A 34 9.87 -7.14 35.15
CA ILE A 34 10.94 -6.26 34.62
C ILE A 34 10.57 -4.77 34.73
N TRP A 35 9.33 -4.48 35.11
CA TRP A 35 8.77 -3.13 35.21
C TRP A 35 8.83 -2.60 36.65
N THR A 36 9.23 -1.35 36.83
CA THR A 36 9.32 -0.72 38.16
C THR A 36 8.00 -0.65 38.93
N SER A 37 6.88 -0.56 38.23
CA SER A 37 5.53 -0.53 38.79
C SER A 37 4.90 -1.93 38.94
N GLY A 38 5.53 -2.98 38.39
CA GLY A 38 4.90 -4.29 38.22
C GLY A 38 3.76 -4.32 37.19
N ASN A 39 3.55 -3.23 36.44
CA ASN A 39 2.51 -3.11 35.42
C ASN A 39 3.11 -3.37 34.03
N VAL A 40 2.53 -4.31 33.28
CA VAL A 40 2.87 -4.49 31.86
C VAL A 40 2.21 -3.36 31.10
N ALA A 41 3.00 -2.50 30.46
CA ALA A 41 2.43 -1.43 29.66
C ALA A 41 1.70 -1.98 28.43
N ASP A 42 0.38 -1.82 28.39
CA ASP A 42 -0.52 -2.31 27.36
C ASP A 42 -1.62 -1.31 26.96
N ASN A 43 -1.59 -0.10 27.52
CA ASN A 43 -2.51 0.98 27.24
C ASN A 43 -1.82 2.26 26.70
N ILE A 44 -2.50 3.00 25.82
CA ILE A 44 -2.06 4.28 25.26
C ILE A 44 -1.76 5.38 26.30
N SER A 45 -2.21 5.22 27.54
CA SER A 45 -1.95 6.13 28.67
C SER A 45 -0.70 5.77 29.47
N GLU A 46 -0.02 4.70 29.08
CA GLU A 46 1.15 4.15 29.77
C GLU A 46 2.39 4.41 28.91
N ASP A 47 3.16 5.40 29.32
CA ASP A 47 4.44 5.68 28.69
C ASP A 47 5.47 4.64 29.15
N VAL A 48 6.42 4.30 28.29
CA VAL A 48 7.44 3.29 28.56
C VAL A 48 8.82 3.92 28.46
N PHE A 49 9.67 3.62 29.44
CA PHE A 49 11.09 3.98 29.42
C PHE A 49 11.96 2.72 29.51
N LEU A 50 12.85 2.52 28.55
CA LEU A 50 13.86 1.47 28.59
C LEU A 50 15.15 2.05 29.21
N ASN A 51 15.62 1.46 30.31
CA ASN A 51 16.92 1.82 30.88
C ASN A 51 18.08 1.52 29.91
N ASN A 52 19.27 2.04 30.23
CA ASN A 52 20.47 1.73 29.46
C ASN A 52 20.77 0.22 29.50
N ASN A 53 21.24 -0.34 28.38
CA ASN A 53 21.63 -1.75 28.26
C ASN A 53 20.46 -2.70 28.55
N VAL A 54 19.30 -2.41 27.96
CA VAL A 54 18.09 -3.23 28.09
C VAL A 54 17.63 -3.71 26.72
N ASP A 55 17.46 -5.03 26.61
CA ASP A 55 16.97 -5.73 25.44
C ASP A 55 15.59 -6.32 25.72
N VAL A 56 14.58 -5.87 24.97
CA VAL A 56 13.19 -6.32 25.13
C VAL A 56 12.71 -7.07 23.90
N ASN A 57 12.02 -8.18 24.12
CA ASN A 57 11.32 -8.91 23.06
C ASN A 57 9.81 -8.85 23.24
N ILE A 58 9.10 -8.85 22.13
CA ILE A 58 7.66 -9.03 22.04
C ILE A 58 7.45 -10.34 21.29
N GLY A 59 6.99 -11.35 22.02
CA GLY A 59 6.80 -12.70 21.53
C GLY A 59 5.51 -12.85 20.71
N SER A 60 5.41 -13.93 19.95
CA SER A 60 4.15 -14.30 19.31
C SER A 60 3.24 -15.01 20.33
N PRO A 61 1.91 -14.73 20.37
CA PRO A 61 1.14 -13.82 19.51
C PRO A 61 0.89 -12.45 20.16
N ASP A 62 1.78 -11.98 21.03
CA ASP A 62 1.53 -10.82 21.89
C ASP A 62 1.31 -9.53 21.07
N SER A 63 0.36 -8.71 21.53
CA SER A 63 0.02 -7.44 20.89
C SER A 63 -0.22 -6.36 21.95
N PHE A 64 0.54 -5.26 21.87
CA PHE A 64 0.49 -4.17 22.84
C PHE A 64 0.20 -2.84 22.16
N THR A 65 -0.57 -1.98 22.84
CA THR A 65 -0.75 -0.57 22.44
C THR A 65 -0.34 0.33 23.60
N VAL A 66 0.77 1.04 23.47
CA VAL A 66 1.34 1.84 24.56
C VAL A 66 1.32 3.35 24.26
N GLY A 67 1.66 4.14 25.27
CA GLY A 67 1.94 5.56 25.17
C GLY A 67 3.22 5.87 24.40
N ASN A 68 3.94 6.91 24.81
CA ASN A 68 5.27 7.19 24.27
C ASN A 68 6.24 6.09 24.72
N VAL A 69 7.16 5.70 23.83
CA VAL A 69 8.30 4.86 24.20
C VAL A 69 9.54 5.72 24.14
N SER A 70 10.33 5.68 25.20
CA SER A 70 11.62 6.36 25.28
C SER A 70 12.69 5.40 25.75
N SER A 71 13.95 5.60 25.36
CA SER A 71 15.05 4.76 25.83
C SER A 71 16.33 5.52 26.12
N GLY A 72 17.12 4.94 27.03
CA GLY A 72 18.52 5.30 27.26
C GLY A 72 19.44 4.85 26.12
N SER A 73 20.67 4.50 26.47
CA SER A 73 21.69 4.05 25.53
C SER A 73 21.78 2.53 25.46
N ASN A 74 22.16 1.99 24.30
CA ASN A 74 22.36 0.55 24.09
C ASN A 74 21.09 -0.25 24.40
N THR A 75 20.01 0.00 23.67
CA THR A 75 18.74 -0.70 23.90
C THR A 75 18.30 -1.40 22.63
N SER A 76 17.57 -2.51 22.79
CA SER A 76 16.97 -3.18 21.66
C SER A 76 15.50 -3.55 21.89
N ILE A 77 14.75 -3.57 20.80
CA ILE A 77 13.39 -4.07 20.74
C ILE A 77 13.31 -5.09 19.60
N LEU A 78 12.95 -6.32 19.92
CA LEU A 78 12.65 -7.38 18.98
C LEU A 78 11.13 -7.63 18.93
N ILE A 79 10.54 -7.55 17.75
CA ILE A 79 9.12 -7.88 17.51
C ILE A 79 9.06 -9.15 16.67
N SER A 80 8.66 -10.26 17.29
CA SER A 80 8.61 -11.58 16.66
C SER A 80 7.52 -11.66 15.59
N SER A 81 7.62 -12.64 14.69
CA SER A 81 6.57 -12.88 13.69
C SER A 81 5.23 -13.16 14.35
N GLY A 82 4.17 -12.50 13.88
CA GLY A 82 2.83 -12.54 14.47
C GLY A 82 2.62 -11.69 15.73
N ALA A 83 3.66 -11.01 16.23
CA ALA A 83 3.56 -10.06 17.32
C ALA A 83 3.32 -8.62 16.80
N THR A 84 2.72 -7.76 17.62
CA THR A 84 2.48 -6.35 17.26
C THR A 84 2.81 -5.40 18.41
N LEU A 85 3.54 -4.33 18.11
CA LEU A 85 3.68 -3.17 19.00
C LEU A 85 3.08 -1.93 18.34
N THR A 86 2.14 -1.29 19.02
CA THR A 86 1.53 -0.03 18.59
C THR A 86 1.84 1.08 19.58
N LEU A 87 2.27 2.24 19.11
CA LEU A 87 2.45 3.46 19.88
C LEU A 87 1.40 4.47 19.43
N GLY A 88 0.44 4.74 20.30
CA GLY A 88 -0.64 5.69 20.01
C GLY A 88 -1.82 5.11 19.23
N SER A 89 -2.67 6.00 18.73
CA SER A 89 -3.85 5.66 17.94
C SER A 89 -4.21 6.82 17.00
N PRO A 90 -5.17 6.63 16.06
CA PRO A 90 -5.66 7.73 15.23
C PRO A 90 -6.14 8.88 16.13
N GLY A 91 -5.68 10.10 15.87
CA GLY A 91 -6.00 11.29 16.68
C GLY A 91 -5.28 11.39 18.02
N ASN A 92 -4.49 10.39 18.44
CA ASN A 92 -3.67 10.41 19.66
C ASN A 92 -2.26 9.87 19.36
N PRO A 93 -1.43 10.64 18.65
CA PRO A 93 -0.11 10.19 18.23
C PRO A 93 0.85 10.08 19.43
N ARG A 94 1.62 9.00 19.46
CA ARG A 94 2.68 8.78 20.46
C ARG A 94 4.01 8.59 19.77
N ASN A 95 5.06 9.10 20.39
CA ASN A 95 6.39 9.15 19.81
C ASN A 95 7.27 8.02 20.34
N PHE A 96 8.25 7.64 19.52
CA PHE A 96 9.40 6.87 19.95
C PHE A 96 10.60 7.80 20.03
N THR A 97 11.29 7.83 21.16
CA THR A 97 12.55 8.57 21.32
C THR A 97 13.66 7.69 21.88
N SER A 98 14.87 7.81 21.37
CA SER A 98 16.02 7.11 21.93
C SER A 98 17.22 8.02 22.00
N ASN A 99 18.08 7.75 22.98
CA ASN A 99 19.40 8.35 23.02
C ASN A 99 20.30 7.76 21.92
N ILE A 100 21.29 6.94 22.27
CA ILE A 100 22.25 6.38 21.32
C ILE A 100 22.20 4.85 21.29
N ASN A 101 22.58 4.26 20.16
CA ASN A 101 22.70 2.80 20.00
C ASN A 101 21.35 2.07 20.25
N MET A 102 20.33 2.42 19.47
CA MET A 102 19.04 1.73 19.49
C MET A 102 18.99 0.68 18.39
N SER A 103 18.56 -0.55 18.69
CA SER A 103 18.36 -1.58 17.68
C SER A 103 16.91 -2.09 17.65
N ILE A 104 16.20 -1.90 16.53
CA ILE A 104 14.82 -2.33 16.35
C ILE A 104 14.79 -3.46 15.31
N PHE A 105 14.40 -4.65 15.72
CA PHE A 105 14.29 -5.84 14.87
C PHE A 105 12.82 -6.23 14.70
N VAL A 106 12.31 -6.30 13.47
CA VAL A 106 10.88 -6.46 13.21
C VAL A 106 10.63 -7.63 12.24
N ALA A 107 10.01 -8.67 12.77
CA ALA A 107 9.42 -9.78 12.01
C ALA A 107 7.89 -9.83 12.08
N GLY A 108 7.30 -9.14 13.06
CA GLY A 108 5.86 -8.87 13.15
C GLY A 108 5.52 -7.46 12.68
N ASN A 109 4.75 -6.71 13.48
CA ASN A 109 4.31 -5.36 13.12
C ASN A 109 4.72 -4.32 14.17
N LEU A 110 5.28 -3.19 13.71
CA LEU A 110 5.50 -2.00 14.52
C LEU A 110 4.70 -0.84 13.93
N ILE A 111 3.80 -0.25 14.71
CA ILE A 111 2.97 0.88 14.30
C ILE A 111 3.22 2.04 15.25
N ILE A 112 3.63 3.20 14.72
CA ILE A 112 3.92 4.40 15.50
C ILE A 112 3.11 5.54 14.92
N TYR A 113 2.12 6.02 15.66
CA TYR A 113 1.24 7.11 15.19
C TYR A 113 1.93 8.49 15.23
N GLY A 114 2.99 8.65 16.03
CA GLY A 114 3.80 9.86 16.10
C GLY A 114 5.11 9.76 15.34
N ASN A 115 6.12 10.47 15.85
CA ASN A 115 7.47 10.54 15.29
C ASN A 115 8.40 9.52 15.96
N VAL A 116 9.42 9.11 15.21
CA VAL A 116 10.58 8.38 15.73
C VAL A 116 11.77 9.32 15.72
N ASN A 117 12.43 9.53 16.85
CA ASN A 117 13.63 10.37 16.96
C ASN A 117 14.73 9.60 17.69
N VAL A 118 15.87 9.37 17.03
CA VAL A 118 17.04 8.73 17.67
C VAL A 118 18.27 9.61 17.53
N ASN A 119 18.97 9.86 18.63
CA ASN A 119 20.08 10.80 18.65
C ASN A 119 21.28 10.27 17.83
N ASP A 120 21.69 9.01 18.00
CA ASP A 120 22.82 8.47 17.24
C ASP A 120 22.73 6.95 17.12
N ASN A 121 23.24 6.41 16.02
CA ASN A 121 23.40 4.97 15.79
C ASN A 121 22.10 4.17 16.01
N LEU A 122 21.07 4.48 15.23
CA LEU A 122 19.87 3.65 15.15
C LEU A 122 20.07 2.54 14.11
N ILE A 123 19.88 1.30 14.54
CA ILE A 123 19.79 0.12 13.69
C ILE A 123 18.32 -0.28 13.58
N ILE A 124 17.79 -0.34 12.36
CA ILE A 124 16.47 -0.94 12.08
C ILE A 124 16.68 -2.11 11.13
N SER A 125 16.15 -3.29 11.47
CA SER A 125 16.13 -4.45 10.58
C SER A 125 14.72 -5.02 10.48
N ILE A 126 14.16 -5.00 9.27
CA ILE A 126 12.81 -5.48 8.97
C ILE A 126 12.94 -6.73 8.10
N THR A 127 12.47 -7.87 8.59
CA THR A 127 12.49 -9.13 7.82
C THR A 127 11.43 -9.12 6.71
N GLY A 128 11.45 -10.08 5.79
CA GLY A 128 10.52 -10.12 4.64
C GLY A 128 9.02 -10.11 4.99
N ALA A 129 8.65 -10.66 6.16
CA ALA A 129 7.27 -10.62 6.66
C ALA A 129 6.99 -9.45 7.61
N GLY A 130 8.03 -8.71 8.02
CA GLY A 130 7.93 -7.63 8.99
C GLY A 130 7.36 -6.35 8.37
N THR A 131 6.59 -5.62 9.16
CA THR A 131 6.08 -4.30 8.77
C THR A 131 6.38 -3.25 9.83
N VAL A 132 6.83 -2.08 9.38
CA VAL A 132 7.00 -0.89 10.22
C VAL A 132 6.23 0.25 9.59
N THR A 133 5.28 0.81 10.32
CA THR A 133 4.51 1.98 9.90
C THR A 133 4.73 3.11 10.90
N ILE A 134 5.33 4.21 10.43
CA ILE A 134 5.50 5.45 11.17
C ILE A 134 4.61 6.48 10.50
N ILE A 135 3.56 6.96 11.17
CA ILE A 135 2.65 7.94 10.58
C ILE A 135 3.28 9.35 10.59
N GLY A 136 4.13 9.64 11.58
CA GLY A 136 4.91 10.87 11.64
C GLY A 136 6.24 10.79 10.88
N ASN A 137 7.22 11.55 11.36
CA ASN A 137 8.57 11.61 10.82
C ASN A 137 9.46 10.51 11.41
N LEU A 138 10.43 10.04 10.61
CA LEU A 138 11.57 9.27 11.11
C LEU A 138 12.81 10.18 11.07
N VAL A 139 13.36 10.48 12.25
CA VAL A 139 14.50 11.38 12.44
C VAL A 139 15.64 10.64 13.14
N MET A 140 16.81 10.62 12.53
CA MET A 140 17.99 9.90 13.01
C MET A 140 19.18 10.85 12.90
N SER A 141 19.82 11.22 14.01
CA SER A 141 20.77 12.33 13.92
C SER A 141 22.11 11.97 13.30
N ASN A 142 22.65 10.75 13.45
CA ASN A 142 23.83 10.24 12.73
C ASN A 142 23.91 8.70 12.75
N ASN A 143 24.79 8.14 11.90
CA ASN A 143 25.26 6.74 11.91
C ASN A 143 24.14 5.69 11.88
N ALA A 144 23.04 6.03 11.23
CA ALA A 144 21.89 5.17 11.06
C ALA A 144 22.19 3.98 10.13
N SER A 145 21.71 2.78 10.47
CA SER A 145 21.71 1.61 9.58
C SER A 145 20.29 1.03 9.49
N ILE A 146 19.66 1.14 8.33
CA ILE A 146 18.31 0.62 8.09
C ILE A 146 18.39 -0.49 7.04
N THR A 147 17.97 -1.70 7.39
CA THR A 147 17.80 -2.82 6.46
C THR A 147 16.33 -3.19 6.35
N VAL A 148 15.78 -3.12 5.14
CA VAL A 148 14.35 -3.37 4.90
C VAL A 148 14.18 -4.48 3.88
N ASN A 149 13.90 -5.70 4.34
CA ASN A 149 13.46 -6.81 3.48
C ASN A 149 11.94 -6.90 3.40
N GLY A 150 11.20 -6.36 4.39
CA GLY A 150 9.74 -6.28 4.41
C GLY A 150 9.23 -4.90 4.01
N ASN A 151 8.33 -4.31 4.80
CA ASN A 151 7.77 -2.99 4.52
C ASN A 151 8.12 -1.95 5.59
N LEU A 152 8.59 -0.78 5.16
CA LEU A 152 8.70 0.44 5.96
C LEU A 152 7.85 1.54 5.32
N THR A 153 6.91 2.09 6.06
CA THR A 153 6.11 3.25 5.62
C THR A 153 6.33 4.40 6.58
N ILE A 154 6.63 5.59 6.04
CA ILE A 154 6.84 6.85 6.76
C ILE A 154 5.85 7.87 6.19
N GLY A 155 4.84 8.26 6.99
CA GLY A 155 3.81 9.22 6.60
C GLY A 155 4.29 10.67 6.60
N GLY A 156 5.37 10.97 7.32
CA GLY A 156 6.05 12.27 7.32
C GLY A 156 7.34 12.26 6.51
N ASN A 157 8.33 13.01 7.00
CA ASN A 157 9.65 13.13 6.43
C ASN A 157 10.59 12.05 6.96
N PHE A 158 11.52 11.63 6.11
CA PHE A 158 12.67 10.83 6.50
C PHE A 158 13.91 11.72 6.61
N VAL A 159 14.46 11.85 7.81
CA VAL A 159 15.63 12.68 8.09
C VAL A 159 16.71 11.82 8.72
N GLY A 160 17.83 11.67 8.02
CA GLY A 160 19.04 11.03 8.54
C GLY A 160 20.19 12.02 8.53
N GLY A 161 21.00 12.10 9.58
CA GLY A 161 22.21 12.92 9.51
C GLY A 161 23.33 12.23 8.77
N THR A 162 24.56 12.37 9.26
CA THR A 162 25.73 11.83 8.56
C THR A 162 25.80 10.30 8.66
N ASN A 163 26.40 9.67 7.65
CA ASN A 163 26.62 8.21 7.57
C ASN A 163 25.32 7.39 7.73
N THR A 164 24.21 7.87 7.16
CA THR A 164 22.95 7.10 7.14
C THR A 164 23.00 6.07 6.02
N LEU A 165 23.10 4.79 6.38
CA LEU A 165 23.15 3.67 5.46
C LEU A 165 21.78 3.00 5.38
N VAL A 166 21.18 2.98 4.20
CA VAL A 166 19.88 2.32 3.97
C VAL A 166 20.07 1.23 2.93
N SER A 167 19.69 0.00 3.28
CA SER A 167 19.65 -1.17 2.42
C SER A 167 18.20 -1.64 2.28
N VAL A 168 17.66 -1.64 1.07
CA VAL A 168 16.26 -1.98 0.79
C VAL A 168 16.22 -3.14 -0.19
N ASN A 169 15.65 -4.28 0.22
CA ASN A 169 15.26 -5.38 -0.66
C ASN A 169 13.73 -5.60 -0.68
N GLY A 170 13.01 -4.98 0.26
CA GLY A 170 11.54 -4.91 0.28
C GLY A 170 11.05 -3.56 -0.22
N THR A 171 10.22 -2.87 0.57
CA THR A 171 9.65 -1.56 0.19
C THR A 171 9.80 -0.53 1.30
N VAL A 172 10.28 0.66 0.94
CA VAL A 172 10.28 1.87 1.75
C VAL A 172 9.47 2.95 1.05
N ASN A 173 8.43 3.44 1.71
CA ASN A 173 7.60 4.55 1.22
C ASN A 173 7.69 5.72 2.19
N VAL A 174 8.19 6.86 1.71
CA VAL A 174 8.23 8.14 2.44
C VAL A 174 7.26 9.10 1.78
N ALA A 175 6.20 9.51 2.47
CA ALA A 175 5.22 10.42 1.91
C ALA A 175 5.75 11.87 1.84
N GLY A 176 6.55 12.28 2.81
CA GLY A 176 7.20 13.59 2.86
C GLY A 176 8.53 13.65 2.11
N SER A 177 9.40 14.58 2.54
CA SER A 177 10.75 14.72 1.99
C SER A 177 11.73 13.72 2.60
N THR A 178 12.82 13.46 1.87
CA THR A 178 13.97 12.71 2.37
C THR A 178 15.16 13.66 2.49
N THR A 179 15.74 13.83 3.67
CA THR A 179 16.87 14.75 3.91
C THR A 179 18.01 14.02 4.61
N LEU A 180 19.15 13.87 3.94
CA LEU A 180 20.29 13.11 4.43
C LEU A 180 21.60 13.89 4.50
N GLY A 181 22.41 13.61 5.53
CA GLY A 181 23.75 14.15 5.69
C GLY A 181 24.81 13.46 4.81
N THR A 182 26.03 13.98 4.84
CA THR A 182 27.19 13.42 4.11
C THR A 182 27.51 11.98 4.54
N GLY A 183 28.10 11.19 3.64
CA GLY A 183 28.43 9.78 3.90
C GLY A 183 27.23 8.83 3.86
N SER A 184 26.02 9.35 3.63
CA SER A 184 24.82 8.52 3.49
C SER A 184 24.74 7.84 2.12
N SER A 185 24.22 6.63 2.09
CA SER A 185 24.08 5.84 0.86
C SER A 185 22.83 4.98 0.87
N LEU A 186 22.23 4.82 -0.30
CA LEU A 186 21.10 3.93 -0.53
C LEU A 186 21.58 2.74 -1.37
N SER A 187 21.23 1.53 -0.96
CA SER A 187 21.63 0.27 -1.59
C SER A 187 20.53 -0.79 -1.51
N GLY A 188 20.69 -1.90 -2.23
CA GLY A 188 19.71 -2.98 -2.28
C GLY A 188 18.91 -3.00 -3.59
N THR A 189 17.96 -3.92 -3.67
CA THR A 189 17.19 -4.25 -4.89
C THR A 189 15.72 -3.85 -4.83
N GLY A 190 15.22 -3.47 -3.65
CA GLY A 190 13.82 -3.18 -3.39
C GLY A 190 13.39 -1.77 -3.79
N SER A 191 12.20 -1.35 -3.39
CA SER A 191 11.65 -0.04 -3.76
C SER A 191 11.89 0.99 -2.66
N PHE A 192 12.51 2.13 -2.97
CA PHE A 192 12.57 3.31 -2.11
C PHE A 192 11.91 4.49 -2.81
N VAL A 193 10.74 4.91 -2.33
CA VAL A 193 9.96 6.02 -2.90
C VAL A 193 9.88 7.15 -1.90
N THR A 194 10.11 8.37 -2.38
CA THR A 194 9.94 9.62 -1.61
C THR A 194 8.96 10.54 -2.34
N GLY A 195 7.92 11.02 -1.63
CA GLY A 195 6.89 11.89 -2.19
C GLY A 195 7.32 13.36 -2.29
N GLY A 196 8.25 13.78 -1.44
CA GLY A 196 8.89 15.08 -1.46
C GLY A 196 10.33 15.04 -2.02
N PRO A 197 11.03 16.20 -2.04
CA PRO A 197 12.39 16.28 -2.53
C PRO A 197 13.33 15.37 -1.72
N CYS A 198 14.29 14.76 -2.41
CA CYS A 198 15.44 14.12 -1.77
C CYS A 198 16.62 15.10 -1.74
N VAL A 199 17.04 15.51 -0.56
CA VAL A 199 18.18 16.41 -0.33
C VAL A 199 19.27 15.63 0.38
N GLY A 200 20.41 15.41 -0.26
CA GLY A 200 21.49 14.64 0.34
C GLY A 200 22.57 14.27 -0.67
N PRO A 201 23.51 13.39 -0.29
CA PRO A 201 24.57 12.95 -1.19
C PRO A 201 24.01 12.22 -2.42
N PRO A 202 24.67 12.34 -3.60
CA PRO A 202 24.25 11.64 -4.81
C PRO A 202 24.14 10.12 -4.65
N ALA A 203 25.00 9.52 -3.82
CA ALA A 203 24.98 8.09 -3.48
C ALA A 203 23.66 7.63 -2.83
N PHE A 204 22.82 8.56 -2.37
CA PHE A 204 21.48 8.27 -1.90
C PHE A 204 20.42 8.82 -2.86
N CYS A 205 20.42 10.14 -3.08
CA CYS A 205 19.32 10.82 -3.78
C CYS A 205 19.36 10.68 -5.31
N SER A 206 20.50 10.30 -5.89
CA SER A 206 20.62 10.08 -7.35
C SER A 206 20.52 8.60 -7.72
N ASN A 207 20.38 7.71 -6.73
CA ASN A 207 20.18 6.27 -6.92
C ASN A 207 18.88 5.81 -6.25
N PRO A 208 17.71 6.43 -6.50
CA PRO A 208 16.47 5.90 -5.97
C PRO A 208 16.30 4.50 -6.57
N ILE A 209 16.27 3.49 -5.70
CA ILE A 209 15.99 2.12 -6.09
C ILE A 209 14.50 2.12 -6.40
N LEU A 210 14.20 2.31 -7.68
CA LEU A 210 12.84 2.29 -8.16
C LEU A 210 12.52 0.84 -8.57
N PRO A 211 11.31 0.35 -8.28
CA PRO A 211 10.90 -0.96 -8.76
C PRO A 211 11.05 -1.01 -10.28
N VAL A 212 11.27 -2.21 -10.84
CA VAL A 212 11.16 -2.44 -12.29
C VAL A 212 9.88 -1.76 -12.77
N GLU A 213 10.03 -0.66 -13.51
CA GLU A 213 8.91 0.19 -13.85
C GLU A 213 8.24 -0.42 -15.09
N LEU A 214 7.29 -1.30 -14.86
CA LEU A 214 6.45 -1.86 -15.92
C LEU A 214 5.63 -0.70 -16.53
N ILE A 215 5.97 -0.31 -17.75
CA ILE A 215 5.27 0.76 -18.48
C ILE A 215 3.85 0.29 -18.83
N PHE A 216 3.73 -0.94 -19.34
CA PHE A 216 2.45 -1.57 -19.60
C PHE A 216 2.58 -3.09 -19.68
N PHE A 217 1.49 -3.78 -19.41
CA PHE A 217 1.26 -5.17 -19.79
C PHE A 217 -0.11 -5.25 -20.47
N LYS A 218 -0.15 -5.80 -21.69
CA LYS A 218 -1.37 -5.92 -22.50
C LYS A 218 -1.42 -7.27 -23.17
N ALA A 219 -2.61 -7.84 -23.23
CA ALA A 219 -2.91 -9.03 -24.01
C ALA A 219 -4.12 -8.73 -24.91
N MET A 220 -4.07 -9.18 -26.16
CA MET A 220 -5.15 -8.95 -27.14
C MET A 220 -5.31 -10.14 -28.08
N ALA A 221 -6.53 -10.39 -28.53
CA ALA A 221 -6.78 -11.38 -29.57
C ALA A 221 -6.23 -10.88 -30.92
N SER A 222 -5.49 -11.74 -31.62
CA SER A 222 -4.92 -11.48 -32.95
C SER A 222 -5.12 -12.72 -33.83
N GLY A 223 -6.13 -12.71 -34.68
CA GLY A 223 -6.52 -13.89 -35.46
C GLY A 223 -6.85 -15.08 -34.54
N SER A 224 -6.20 -16.21 -34.76
CA SER A 224 -6.35 -17.42 -33.94
C SER A 224 -5.44 -17.46 -32.69
N GLN A 225 -4.63 -16.43 -32.43
CA GLN A 225 -3.62 -16.42 -31.34
C GLN A 225 -3.73 -15.16 -30.46
N ASN A 226 -3.31 -15.22 -29.21
CA ASN A 226 -3.33 -14.08 -28.29
C ASN A 226 -1.94 -13.45 -28.29
N LEU A 227 -1.87 -12.16 -28.61
CA LEU A 227 -0.64 -11.39 -28.59
C LEU A 227 -0.51 -10.70 -27.23
N ILE A 228 0.56 -11.03 -26.51
CA ILE A 228 0.88 -10.45 -25.21
C ILE A 228 2.12 -9.58 -25.37
N ARG A 229 2.04 -8.34 -24.88
CA ARG A 229 3.10 -7.34 -24.99
C ARG A 229 3.29 -6.62 -23.67
N TRP A 230 4.54 -6.37 -23.33
CA TRP A 230 4.90 -5.51 -22.22
C TRP A 230 6.14 -4.71 -22.53
N ALA A 231 6.32 -3.63 -21.78
CA ALA A 231 7.54 -2.87 -21.81
C ALA A 231 7.93 -2.45 -20.39
N THR A 232 9.22 -2.45 -20.12
CA THR A 232 9.84 -1.97 -18.89
C THR A 232 10.57 -0.67 -19.19
N ALA A 233 10.52 0.30 -18.29
CA ALA A 233 11.28 1.55 -18.44
C ALA A 233 12.74 1.33 -18.04
N THR A 234 12.93 0.57 -16.96
CA THR A 234 14.22 0.11 -16.45
C THR A 234 14.09 -1.33 -15.96
N GLU A 235 15.20 -2.05 -15.98
CA GLU A 235 15.36 -3.39 -15.44
C GLU A 235 16.57 -3.35 -14.52
N PHE A 236 16.42 -3.84 -13.29
CA PHE A 236 17.49 -3.87 -12.32
C PHE A 236 17.47 -5.20 -11.61
N GLN A 237 18.56 -5.95 -11.73
CA GLN A 237 18.68 -7.32 -11.26
C GLN A 237 17.51 -8.24 -11.67
N SER A 238 16.86 -7.95 -12.80
CA SER A 238 15.74 -8.77 -13.27
C SER A 238 16.26 -10.06 -13.88
N ASP A 239 15.75 -11.21 -13.42
CA ASP A 239 16.11 -12.51 -13.98
C ASP A 239 15.22 -12.81 -15.19
N TYR A 240 13.93 -12.96 -14.98
CA TYR A 240 12.98 -13.27 -16.04
C TYR A 240 11.57 -12.74 -15.78
N TYR A 241 10.82 -12.65 -16.87
CA TYR A 241 9.39 -12.43 -16.86
C TYR A 241 8.67 -13.74 -17.15
N ALA A 242 7.80 -14.15 -16.23
CA ALA A 242 6.89 -15.28 -16.41
C ALA A 242 5.51 -14.75 -16.82
N ILE A 243 5.00 -15.18 -17.97
CA ILE A 243 3.61 -14.93 -18.33
C ILE A 243 2.79 -16.04 -17.71
N GLU A 244 1.79 -15.66 -16.94
CA GLU A 244 0.86 -16.60 -16.33
C GLU A 244 -0.53 -16.43 -16.94
N LYS A 245 -1.17 -17.55 -17.22
CA LYS A 245 -2.49 -17.67 -17.84
C LYS A 245 -3.48 -18.27 -16.85
N SER A 246 -4.73 -17.84 -16.94
CA SER A 246 -5.83 -18.40 -16.18
C SER A 246 -7.09 -18.47 -17.04
N PHE A 247 -7.94 -19.47 -16.78
CA PHE A 247 -9.24 -19.63 -17.43
C PHE A 247 -10.41 -19.12 -16.56
N ASP A 248 -10.19 -18.99 -15.25
CA ASP A 248 -11.19 -18.58 -14.25
C ASP A 248 -10.89 -17.19 -13.64
N GLY A 249 -9.70 -16.65 -13.89
CA GLY A 249 -9.20 -15.40 -13.30
C GLY A 249 -8.72 -15.55 -11.86
N LEU A 250 -8.70 -16.77 -11.31
CA LEU A 250 -8.33 -17.08 -9.93
C LEU A 250 -7.07 -17.94 -9.87
N THR A 251 -7.05 -19.01 -10.66
CA THR A 251 -5.95 -19.98 -10.70
C THR A 251 -5.09 -19.69 -11.91
N PHE A 252 -3.86 -19.23 -11.67
CA PHE A 252 -2.90 -18.90 -12.71
C PHE A 252 -1.82 -19.98 -12.81
N PHE A 253 -1.46 -20.34 -14.04
CA PHE A 253 -0.36 -21.22 -14.35
C PHE A 253 0.59 -20.55 -15.35
N GLU A 254 1.89 -20.78 -15.17
CA GLU A 254 2.92 -20.22 -16.04
C GLU A 254 2.87 -20.89 -17.42
N ILE A 255 2.86 -20.08 -18.48
CA ILE A 255 2.86 -20.57 -19.87
C ILE A 255 4.18 -20.30 -20.59
N VAL A 256 4.94 -19.29 -20.17
CA VAL A 256 6.26 -19.00 -20.76
C VAL A 256 7.11 -18.17 -19.81
N ARG A 257 8.43 -18.35 -19.91
CA ARG A 257 9.44 -17.44 -19.36
C ARG A 257 10.18 -16.72 -20.47
N LYS A 258 10.43 -15.43 -20.27
CA LYS A 258 11.31 -14.60 -21.09
C LYS A 258 12.40 -14.03 -20.20
N GLN A 259 13.65 -14.33 -20.53
CA GLN A 259 14.78 -13.74 -19.83
C GLN A 259 14.73 -12.21 -19.94
N ALA A 260 14.91 -11.53 -18.82
CA ALA A 260 15.11 -10.09 -18.81
C ALA A 260 16.55 -9.75 -19.27
N LYS A 261 16.85 -8.47 -19.49
CA LYS A 261 18.21 -8.02 -19.80
C LYS A 261 19.10 -7.91 -18.56
N GLY A 262 18.59 -8.16 -17.36
CA GLY A 262 19.36 -8.08 -16.11
C GLY A 262 19.48 -6.66 -15.59
N GLU A 263 20.30 -5.84 -16.26
CA GLU A 263 20.44 -4.41 -16.00
C GLU A 263 20.17 -3.63 -17.29
N SER A 264 19.05 -2.90 -17.32
CA SER A 264 18.74 -1.98 -18.41
C SER A 264 18.25 -0.65 -17.86
N LYS A 265 18.88 0.44 -18.30
CA LYS A 265 18.41 1.82 -18.04
C LYS A 265 17.59 2.39 -19.21
N THR A 266 17.25 1.55 -20.18
CA THR A 266 16.50 1.93 -21.38
C THR A 266 15.25 1.09 -21.53
N VAL A 267 14.24 1.69 -22.16
CA VAL A 267 12.96 1.03 -22.43
C VAL A 267 13.21 -0.26 -23.21
N THR A 268 12.76 -1.37 -22.66
CA THR A 268 12.83 -2.67 -23.32
C THR A 268 11.43 -3.20 -23.53
N ALA A 269 11.11 -3.53 -24.78
CA ALA A 269 9.82 -4.07 -25.17
C ALA A 269 9.95 -5.57 -25.45
N TYR A 270 8.95 -6.31 -25.01
CA TYR A 270 8.87 -7.76 -25.16
C TYR A 270 7.51 -8.15 -25.73
N GLU A 271 7.49 -9.29 -26.40
CA GLU A 271 6.26 -9.88 -26.87
C GLU A 271 6.28 -11.40 -26.81
N HIS A 272 5.09 -11.97 -26.69
CA HIS A 272 4.83 -13.38 -26.76
C HIS A 272 3.51 -13.65 -27.47
N VAL A 273 3.47 -14.76 -28.21
CA VAL A 273 2.28 -15.23 -28.93
C VAL A 273 1.82 -16.52 -28.27
N ASP A 274 0.67 -16.46 -27.60
CA ASP A 274 -0.02 -17.61 -27.07
C ASP A 274 -0.93 -18.22 -28.15
N SER A 275 -0.58 -19.42 -28.60
CA SER A 275 -1.33 -20.17 -29.62
C SER A 275 -2.29 -21.19 -29.04
N GLU A 276 -2.20 -21.49 -27.74
CA GLU A 276 -2.97 -22.53 -27.07
C GLU A 276 -4.24 -21.94 -26.48
N ILE A 277 -5.16 -21.61 -27.38
CA ILE A 277 -6.40 -20.94 -27.05
C ILE A 277 -7.45 -21.96 -26.60
N ASN A 278 -7.67 -22.03 -25.28
CA ASN A 278 -8.77 -22.80 -24.69
C ASN A 278 -9.85 -21.85 -24.19
N GLY A 279 -11.06 -21.99 -24.74
CA GLY A 279 -12.22 -21.20 -24.34
C GLY A 279 -12.21 -19.75 -24.84
N ASN A 280 -13.29 -19.04 -24.48
CA ASN A 280 -13.56 -17.69 -24.97
C ASN A 280 -12.84 -16.58 -24.19
N ARG A 281 -12.64 -16.80 -22.88
CA ARG A 281 -12.04 -15.85 -21.95
C ARG A 281 -10.72 -16.41 -21.42
N GLN A 282 -9.68 -15.61 -21.49
CA GLN A 282 -8.35 -15.95 -21.01
C GLN A 282 -7.79 -14.76 -20.25
N TYR A 283 -7.37 -14.99 -19.01
CA TYR A 283 -6.79 -13.99 -18.15
C TYR A 283 -5.28 -14.16 -18.17
N TYR A 284 -4.56 -13.04 -18.23
CA TYR A 284 -3.12 -13.01 -18.24
C TYR A 284 -2.60 -12.06 -17.17
N ARG A 285 -1.49 -12.41 -16.56
CA ARG A 285 -0.68 -11.49 -15.76
C ARG A 285 0.80 -11.73 -16.03
N LEU A 286 1.61 -10.72 -15.74
CA LEU A 286 3.07 -10.84 -15.77
C LEU A 286 3.55 -11.05 -14.34
N ARG A 287 4.33 -12.11 -14.11
CA ARG A 287 5.14 -12.29 -12.91
C ARG A 287 6.57 -11.85 -13.25
N MET A 288 7.03 -10.78 -12.61
CA MET A 288 8.36 -10.21 -12.79
C MET A 288 9.23 -10.79 -11.68
N VAL A 289 10.34 -11.46 -12.04
CA VAL A 289 11.19 -12.19 -11.10
C VAL A 289 12.60 -11.65 -11.18
N ASP A 290 13.17 -11.35 -10.02
CA ASP A 290 14.53 -10.82 -9.88
C ASP A 290 15.53 -11.95 -9.59
N LEU A 291 16.83 -11.66 -9.75
CA LEU A 291 17.94 -12.62 -9.59
C LEU A 291 18.04 -13.22 -8.19
N ASP A 292 17.46 -12.56 -7.18
CA ASP A 292 17.38 -13.04 -5.80
C ASP A 292 16.15 -13.95 -5.55
N GLY A 293 15.31 -14.15 -6.58
CA GLY A 293 14.11 -14.98 -6.53
C GLY A 293 12.85 -14.28 -6.00
N THR A 294 12.94 -13.00 -5.63
CA THR A 294 11.75 -12.19 -5.32
C THR A 294 10.92 -11.93 -6.58
N PHE A 295 9.63 -11.63 -6.39
CA PHE A 295 8.74 -11.38 -7.53
C PHE A 295 7.60 -10.42 -7.23
N ALA A 296 7.13 -9.75 -8.28
CA ALA A 296 5.93 -8.92 -8.28
C ALA A 296 5.02 -9.28 -9.47
N PHE A 297 3.73 -8.92 -9.37
CA PHE A 297 2.76 -9.16 -10.44
C PHE A 297 2.31 -7.85 -11.09
N SER A 298 2.01 -7.90 -12.39
CA SER A 298 1.21 -6.86 -13.05
C SER A 298 -0.28 -6.99 -12.69
N ASP A 299 -1.06 -5.99 -13.09
CA ASP A 299 -2.51 -6.13 -13.20
C ASP A 299 -2.89 -7.29 -14.13
N VAL A 300 -4.07 -7.88 -13.89
CA VAL A 300 -4.63 -8.95 -14.72
C VAL A 300 -5.31 -8.35 -15.95
N THR A 301 -4.95 -8.85 -17.13
CA THR A 301 -5.60 -8.51 -18.41
C THR A 301 -6.49 -9.64 -18.89
N LEU A 302 -7.75 -9.35 -19.21
CA LEU A 302 -8.68 -10.28 -19.85
C LEU A 302 -8.60 -10.16 -21.38
N VAL A 303 -8.43 -11.28 -22.06
CA VAL A 303 -8.67 -11.41 -23.50
C VAL A 303 -9.97 -12.20 -23.73
N SER A 304 -10.90 -11.57 -24.44
CA SER A 304 -12.15 -12.19 -24.89
C SER A 304 -12.13 -12.30 -26.41
N ARG A 305 -12.31 -13.49 -26.96
CA ARG A 305 -12.19 -13.77 -28.42
C ARG A 305 -13.49 -13.67 -29.19
N ASN A 306 -14.56 -14.00 -28.50
CA ASN A 306 -15.92 -13.74 -28.87
C ASN A 306 -16.42 -12.81 -27.77
N PRO A 307 -16.09 -11.52 -27.81
CA PRO A 307 -16.87 -10.57 -27.06
C PRO A 307 -18.28 -10.73 -27.64
N GLN A 308 -19.10 -11.53 -26.97
CA GLN A 308 -20.54 -11.38 -27.03
C GLN A 308 -20.73 -9.97 -26.44
N HIS A 309 -20.58 -8.96 -27.28
CA HIS A 309 -21.21 -7.68 -27.03
C HIS A 309 -22.65 -8.09 -26.85
N ALA A 310 -23.19 -7.93 -25.64
CA ALA A 310 -24.64 -7.94 -25.53
C ALA A 310 -25.07 -6.79 -26.46
N GLU A 311 -25.51 -7.14 -27.67
CA GLU A 311 -26.16 -6.17 -28.54
C GLU A 311 -27.41 -5.77 -27.79
N VAL A 312 -27.38 -4.54 -27.29
CA VAL A 312 -28.50 -3.94 -26.59
C VAL A 312 -29.25 -3.12 -27.62
N ALA A 313 -30.40 -3.61 -28.06
CA ALA A 313 -31.29 -2.86 -28.93
C ALA A 313 -32.34 -2.15 -28.08
N ILE A 314 -32.46 -0.82 -28.27
CA ILE A 314 -33.40 0.02 -27.53
C ILE A 314 -34.37 0.64 -28.51
N SER A 315 -35.67 0.37 -28.34
CA SER A 315 -36.71 0.86 -29.23
C SER A 315 -38.06 1.08 -28.52
N PRO A 316 -38.88 2.05 -28.98
CA PRO A 316 -38.59 3.02 -30.01
C PRO A 316 -37.67 4.15 -29.51
N ASN A 317 -37.03 4.87 -30.43
CA ASN A 317 -36.34 6.13 -30.16
C ASN A 317 -36.65 7.10 -31.31
N PRO A 318 -37.45 8.17 -31.09
CA PRO A 318 -37.91 8.68 -29.80
C PRO A 318 -38.98 7.82 -29.12
N ALA A 319 -39.07 7.86 -27.79
CA ALA A 319 -40.10 7.19 -27.01
C ALA A 319 -41.06 8.21 -26.39
N ARG A 320 -42.37 7.98 -26.50
CA ARG A 320 -43.39 8.92 -26.02
C ARG A 320 -43.79 8.63 -24.58
N GLN A 321 -44.14 9.69 -23.84
CA GLN A 321 -44.67 9.55 -22.49
C GLN A 321 -45.97 8.71 -22.50
N GLY A 322 -46.07 7.74 -21.59
CA GLY A 322 -47.18 6.79 -21.53
C GLY A 322 -47.03 5.55 -22.42
N GLU A 323 -45.96 5.44 -23.22
CA GLU A 323 -45.58 4.23 -23.96
C GLU A 323 -44.49 3.43 -23.21
N PHE A 324 -44.05 2.31 -23.81
CA PHE A 324 -42.97 1.48 -23.29
C PHE A 324 -41.73 1.57 -24.17
N VAL A 325 -40.56 1.62 -23.53
CA VAL A 325 -39.27 1.36 -24.18
C VAL A 325 -38.92 -0.11 -23.99
N ASN A 326 -38.66 -0.80 -25.09
CA ASN A 326 -38.12 -2.15 -25.13
C ASN A 326 -36.59 -2.09 -25.12
N ILE A 327 -35.98 -2.86 -24.23
CA ILE A 327 -34.54 -3.11 -24.17
C ILE A 327 -34.36 -4.60 -24.43
N GLU A 328 -33.84 -4.94 -25.59
CA GLU A 328 -33.48 -6.31 -25.97
C GLU A 328 -31.99 -6.51 -25.74
N ILE A 329 -31.65 -7.52 -24.96
CA ILE A 329 -30.30 -7.87 -24.53
C ILE A 329 -30.01 -9.25 -25.13
N GLN A 330 -29.11 -9.32 -26.12
CA GLN A 330 -28.68 -10.62 -26.64
C GLN A 330 -27.99 -11.43 -25.54
N GLN A 331 -28.34 -12.72 -25.50
CA GLN A 331 -28.12 -13.70 -24.44
C GLN A 331 -26.82 -13.50 -23.63
N THR A 332 -26.95 -13.34 -22.31
CA THR A 332 -25.79 -13.24 -21.39
C THR A 332 -25.88 -14.26 -20.27
N GLU A 333 -24.77 -14.94 -19.97
CA GLU A 333 -24.68 -15.88 -18.83
C GLU A 333 -24.76 -15.17 -17.47
N ALA A 334 -24.57 -13.84 -17.44
CA ALA A 334 -24.62 -13.02 -16.24
C ALA A 334 -25.89 -12.15 -16.19
N PRO A 335 -26.40 -11.79 -14.99
CA PRO A 335 -27.45 -10.77 -14.84
C PRO A 335 -27.06 -9.43 -15.46
N ALA A 336 -28.04 -8.72 -16.01
CA ALA A 336 -27.88 -7.36 -16.51
C ALA A 336 -28.36 -6.32 -15.48
N VAL A 337 -27.64 -5.21 -15.37
CA VAL A 337 -28.06 -4.03 -14.60
C VAL A 337 -28.30 -2.87 -15.56
N ILE A 338 -29.52 -2.35 -15.59
CA ILE A 338 -29.96 -1.27 -16.46
C ILE A 338 -30.08 0.00 -15.62
N PHE A 339 -29.48 1.09 -16.10
CA PHE A 339 -29.65 2.43 -15.57
C PHE A 339 -30.24 3.35 -16.64
N VAL A 340 -31.26 4.13 -16.27
CA VAL A 340 -31.73 5.26 -17.08
C VAL A 340 -31.40 6.54 -16.32
N ARG A 341 -30.66 7.44 -16.95
CA ARG A 341 -30.25 8.73 -16.37
C ARG A 341 -30.58 9.88 -17.29
N ASP A 342 -30.92 11.04 -16.75
CA ASP A 342 -30.99 12.27 -17.54
C ASP A 342 -29.59 12.84 -17.83
N LEU A 343 -29.51 13.93 -18.62
CA LEU A 343 -28.24 14.59 -18.95
C LEU A 343 -27.51 15.22 -17.74
N LEU A 344 -28.21 15.42 -16.61
CA LEU A 344 -27.61 15.88 -15.36
C LEU A 344 -27.10 14.70 -14.50
N GLY A 345 -27.18 13.46 -15.01
CA GLY A 345 -26.75 12.24 -14.33
C GLY A 345 -27.73 11.72 -13.28
N ARG A 346 -28.89 12.38 -13.11
CA ARG A 346 -29.92 11.94 -12.15
C ARG A 346 -30.51 10.63 -12.63
N GLN A 347 -30.49 9.64 -11.74
CA GLN A 347 -31.02 8.31 -12.02
C GLN A 347 -32.55 8.33 -11.95
N VAL A 348 -33.17 7.84 -13.01
CA VAL A 348 -34.63 7.74 -13.15
C VAL A 348 -35.08 6.30 -12.99
N VAL A 349 -34.30 5.35 -13.51
CA VAL A 349 -34.54 3.92 -13.36
C VAL A 349 -33.24 3.20 -13.03
N ARG A 350 -33.34 2.19 -12.15
CA ARG A 350 -32.34 1.15 -11.94
C ARG A 350 -33.07 -0.18 -11.89
N LEU A 351 -32.71 -1.12 -12.76
CA LEU A 351 -33.30 -2.45 -12.81
C LEU A 351 -32.21 -3.51 -12.92
N GLU A 352 -32.29 -4.56 -12.12
CA GLU A 352 -31.50 -5.76 -12.29
C GLU A 352 -32.39 -6.84 -12.90
N THR A 353 -31.92 -7.52 -13.93
CA THR A 353 -32.71 -8.52 -14.67
C THR A 353 -31.85 -9.67 -15.14
N LYS A 354 -32.45 -10.85 -15.28
CA LYS A 354 -31.91 -11.98 -16.05
C LYS A 354 -32.64 -12.16 -17.39
N GLU A 355 -33.68 -11.38 -17.63
CA GLU A 355 -34.48 -11.42 -18.85
C GLU A 355 -33.69 -10.81 -20.01
N THR A 356 -33.83 -11.41 -21.19
CA THR A 356 -33.26 -10.89 -22.44
C THR A 356 -34.13 -9.80 -23.07
N ARG A 357 -35.33 -9.56 -22.54
CA ARG A 357 -36.21 -8.48 -22.98
C ARG A 357 -36.83 -7.78 -21.78
N VAL A 358 -36.63 -6.48 -21.70
CA VAL A 358 -37.17 -5.62 -20.64
C VAL A 358 -38.06 -4.56 -21.26
N GLN A 359 -39.21 -4.30 -20.65
CA GLN A 359 -40.06 -3.17 -20.97
C GLN A 359 -40.06 -2.18 -19.81
N LEU A 360 -39.75 -0.92 -20.11
CA LEU A 360 -39.78 0.17 -19.14
C LEU A 360 -40.91 1.14 -19.51
N PRO A 361 -41.84 1.46 -18.59
CA PRO A 361 -42.84 2.50 -18.82
C PRO A 361 -42.17 3.88 -18.86
N VAL A 362 -42.48 4.67 -19.89
CA VAL A 362 -41.96 6.02 -20.06
C VAL A 362 -42.85 7.01 -19.31
N GLU A 363 -42.57 7.18 -18.02
CA GLU A 363 -43.23 8.19 -17.16
C GLU A 363 -42.36 9.45 -17.00
N TRP A 364 -41.30 9.56 -17.81
CA TRP A 364 -40.27 10.58 -17.66
C TRP A 364 -40.65 11.87 -18.37
N SER A 365 -40.14 13.00 -17.89
CA SER A 365 -40.35 14.30 -18.52
C SER A 365 -39.71 14.36 -19.92
N PRO A 366 -40.19 15.23 -20.83
CA PRO A 366 -39.52 15.47 -22.10
C PRO A 366 -38.05 15.83 -21.92
N GLY A 367 -37.17 15.18 -22.68
CA GLY A 367 -35.73 15.32 -22.53
C GLY A 367 -34.93 14.19 -23.16
N VAL A 368 -33.60 14.28 -23.01
CA VAL A 368 -32.66 13.25 -23.47
C VAL A 368 -32.21 12.41 -22.28
N TYR A 369 -32.28 11.10 -22.45
CA TYR A 369 -31.89 10.11 -21.45
C TYR A 369 -30.75 9.23 -21.98
N LEU A 370 -29.86 8.82 -21.08
CA LEU A 370 -28.84 7.81 -21.33
C LEU A 370 -29.25 6.52 -20.64
N ILE A 371 -29.37 5.46 -21.44
CA ILE A 371 -29.62 4.10 -20.96
C ILE A 371 -28.28 3.36 -20.97
N SER A 372 -27.82 2.95 -19.79
CA SER A 372 -26.62 2.12 -19.62
C SER A 372 -27.04 0.71 -19.22
N VAL A 373 -26.54 -0.30 -19.92
CA VAL A 373 -26.75 -1.71 -19.59
C VAL A 373 -25.41 -2.34 -19.28
N PHE A 374 -25.26 -2.86 -18.06
CA PHE A 374 -24.08 -3.57 -17.57
C PHE A 374 -24.35 -5.06 -17.56
N THR A 375 -23.53 -5.86 -18.24
CA THR A 375 -23.63 -7.32 -18.21
C THR A 375 -22.28 -7.96 -18.47
N GLY A 376 -21.95 -9.00 -17.70
CA GLY A 376 -20.73 -9.79 -17.90
C GLY A 376 -19.41 -9.00 -17.88
N GLY A 377 -19.36 -7.84 -17.19
CA GLY A 377 -18.21 -6.94 -17.15
C GLY A 377 -18.16 -5.88 -18.25
N HIS A 378 -19.16 -5.84 -19.15
CA HIS A 378 -19.27 -4.87 -20.24
C HIS A 378 -20.41 -3.87 -19.99
N GLN A 379 -20.23 -2.65 -20.50
CA GLN A 379 -21.24 -1.59 -20.47
C GLN A 379 -21.60 -1.16 -21.90
N THR A 380 -22.89 -1.16 -22.22
CA THR A 380 -23.42 -0.53 -23.44
C THR A 380 -24.21 0.72 -23.04
N ILE A 381 -23.98 1.83 -23.74
CA ILE A 381 -24.69 3.09 -23.50
C ILE A 381 -25.46 3.47 -24.77
N SER A 382 -26.72 3.86 -24.62
CA SER A 382 -27.54 4.38 -25.72
C SER A 382 -28.27 5.65 -25.30
N ARG A 383 -28.44 6.56 -26.25
CA ARG A 383 -29.18 7.81 -26.07
C ARG A 383 -30.62 7.64 -26.53
N LEU A 384 -31.58 7.99 -25.67
CA LEU A 384 -33.01 7.96 -25.95
C LEU A 384 -33.59 9.38 -25.88
N LEU A 385 -34.39 9.76 -26.87
CA LEU A 385 -35.16 11.01 -26.87
C LEU A 385 -36.59 10.75 -26.37
N VAL A 386 -37.04 11.53 -25.40
CA VAL A 386 -38.46 11.65 -25.01
C VAL A 386 -38.94 13.04 -25.48
N PRO A 387 -39.81 13.12 -26.49
CA PRO A 387 -40.22 14.38 -27.12
C PRO A 387 -41.17 15.21 -26.26
#